data_AF-A0A7L4PVK7-F1
#
_entry.id   AF-A0A7L4PVK7-F1
#
_cell.length_a   1.000
_cell.length_b   1.000
_cell.length_c   1.000
_cell.angle_alpha   90.00
_cell.angle_beta   90.00
_cell.angle_gamma   90.00
#
_symmetry.space_group_name_H-M   'P 1'
#
loop_
_entity.id
_entity.type
_entity.pdbx_description
1 polymer ?
#
loop_
_entity_poly.entity_id
_entity_poly.type
_entity_poly.pdbx_seq_one_letter_code
_entity_poly.pdbx_strand_id
1 'polypeptide(L)' 'RGVTPAVVERALDVAFSVRSRNHAGGPAPAATAAHAASRKKALAGDRVWIDTTTTRIESALAALVAGAKEELA' A
#
# COMPACT_ATOMS: atom_id res chain seq x y z
N ARG A 1 35.20 5.64 25.18
CA ARG A 1 34.42 6.17 24.05
C ARG A 1 33.40 7.13 24.64
N GLY A 2 33.58 8.43 24.47
CA GLY A 2 32.74 9.46 25.09
C GLY A 2 31.91 10.20 24.06
N VAL A 3 30.94 10.99 24.53
CA VAL A 3 30.22 11.95 23.70
C VAL A 3 31.20 13.07 23.31
N THR A 4 31.64 13.06 22.07
CA THR A 4 32.47 14.13 21.50
C THR A 4 31.59 15.15 20.81
N PRO A 5 32.05 16.41 20.63
CA PRO A 5 31.31 17.41 19.86
C PRO A 5 30.88 16.89 18.47
N ALA A 6 31.76 16.15 17.78
CA ALA A 6 31.45 15.55 16.48
C ALA A 6 30.33 14.49 16.52
N VAL A 7 30.19 13.76 17.63
CA VAL A 7 29.09 12.81 17.84
C VAL A 7 27.78 13.55 18.10
N VAL A 8 27.82 14.65 18.86
CA VAL A 8 26.65 15.50 19.11
C VAL A 8 26.16 16.15 17.82
N GLU A 9 27.05 16.79 17.06
CA GLU A 9 26.71 17.40 15.76
C GLU A 9 26.06 16.41 14.80
N ARG A 10 26.61 15.19 14.71
CA ARG A 10 26.05 14.14 13.88
C ARG A 10 24.68 13.66 14.36
N ALA A 11 24.45 13.62 15.67
CA ALA A 11 23.15 13.24 16.23
C ALA A 11 22.08 14.32 15.99
N LEU A 12 22.48 15.59 15.93
CA LEU A 12 21.61 16.74 15.64
C LEU A 12 21.38 16.96 14.14
N ASP A 13 22.21 16.40 13.26
CA ASP A 13 21.96 16.38 11.81
C ASP A 13 20.70 15.55 11.49
N VAL A 14 19.62 16.26 11.15
CA VAL A 14 18.33 15.68 10.76
C VAL A 14 18.48 14.74 9.56
N ALA A 15 19.30 15.09 8.58
CA ALA A 15 19.48 14.30 7.39
C ALA A 15 20.23 12.99 7.71
N PHE A 16 21.20 13.03 8.62
CA PHE A 16 21.82 11.82 9.17
C PHE A 16 20.81 10.98 9.97
N SER A 17 20.00 11.62 10.81
CA SER A 17 18.95 10.97 11.61
C SER A 17 17.93 10.21 10.74
N VAL A 18 17.55 10.77 9.59
CA VAL A 18 16.67 10.09 8.61
C VAL A 18 17.41 8.97 7.89
N ARG A 19 18.60 9.23 7.33
CA ARG A 19 19.33 8.23 6.53
C ARG A 19 19.79 7.02 7.34
N SER A 20 20.13 7.21 8.61
CA SER A 20 20.61 6.13 9.49
C SER A 20 19.50 5.15 9.90
N ARG A 21 18.23 5.56 9.88
CA ARG A 21 17.09 4.68 10.16
C ARG A 21 16.63 3.97 8.87
N ASN A 22 17.50 3.10 8.36
CA ASN A 22 17.38 2.43 7.07
C ASN A 22 16.78 1.01 7.09
N HIS A 23 16.33 0.55 8.25
CA HIS A 23 15.62 -0.73 8.37
C HIS A 23 14.23 -0.66 7.70
N ALA A 24 13.63 -1.82 7.47
CA ALA A 24 12.27 -1.92 6.92
C ALA A 24 11.26 -1.16 7.79
N GLY A 25 10.47 -0.27 7.19
CA GLY A 25 9.55 0.62 7.89
C GLY A 25 10.18 1.92 8.43
N GLY A 26 11.50 2.08 8.29
CA GLY A 26 12.20 3.32 8.63
C GLY A 26 12.02 4.43 7.58
N PRO A 27 12.32 5.69 7.93
CA PRO A 27 12.12 6.87 7.08
C PRO A 27 13.19 7.06 6.01
N ALA A 28 14.28 6.27 6.03
CA ALA A 28 15.36 6.44 5.05
C ALA A 28 14.80 6.33 3.61
N PRO A 29 15.31 7.11 2.65
CA PRO A 29 14.75 7.16 1.30
C PRO A 29 14.58 5.79 0.62
N ALA A 30 15.57 4.91 0.74
CA ALA A 30 15.50 3.55 0.19
C ALA A 30 14.41 2.68 0.85
N ALA A 31 14.27 2.77 2.18
CA ALA A 31 13.23 2.03 2.92
C ALA A 31 11.82 2.54 2.56
N THR A 32 11.66 3.86 2.48
CA THR A 32 10.40 4.50 2.06
C THR A 32 10.04 4.15 0.60
N ALA A 33 11.02 4.18 -0.31
CA ALA A 33 10.80 3.81 -1.71
C ALA A 33 10.38 2.34 -1.85
N ALA A 34 11.03 1.42 -1.13
CA ALA A 34 10.65 0.02 -1.09
C ALA A 34 9.23 -0.17 -0.54
N HIS A 35 8.87 0.57 0.51
CA HIS A 35 7.51 0.53 1.07
C HIS A 35 6.47 1.04 0.06
N ALA A 36 6.74 2.18 -0.60
CA ALA A 36 5.85 2.73 -1.61
C ALA A 36 5.65 1.77 -2.79
N ALA A 37 6.70 1.12 -3.26
CA ALA A 37 6.62 0.11 -4.32
C ALA A 37 5.75 -1.09 -3.90
N SER A 38 5.94 -1.60 -2.68
CA SER A 38 5.13 -2.68 -2.11
C SER A 38 3.64 -2.29 -2.02
N ARG A 39 3.35 -1.08 -1.53
CA ARG A 39 1.97 -0.57 -1.44
C ARG A 39 1.32 -0.35 -2.81
N LYS A 40 2.09 0.12 -3.80
CA LYS A 40 1.60 0.23 -5.18
C LYS A 40 1.18 -1.13 -5.75
N LYS A 41 1.94 -2.18 -5.46
CA LYS A 41 1.60 -3.55 -5.85
C LYS A 41 0.33 -4.05 -5.14
N ALA A 42 0.22 -3.82 -3.83
CA ALA A 42 -0.97 -4.17 -3.05
C ALA A 42 -2.22 -3.48 -3.61
N LEU A 43 -2.15 -2.18 -3.86
CA LEU A 43 -3.25 -1.39 -4.43
C LEU A 43 -3.69 -1.90 -5.81
N ALA A 44 -2.76 -2.37 -6.64
CA ALA A 44 -3.12 -3.00 -7.91
C ALA A 44 -3.91 -4.30 -7.71
N GLY A 45 -3.54 -5.11 -6.72
CA GLY A 45 -4.31 -6.30 -6.32
C GLY A 45 -5.70 -5.95 -5.79
N ASP A 46 -5.80 -4.92 -4.95
CA ASP A 46 -7.07 -4.45 -4.40
C ASP A 46 -8.04 -4.00 -5.51
N ARG A 47 -7.53 -3.30 -6.53
CA ARG A 47 -8.33 -2.90 -7.70
C ARG A 47 -8.88 -4.09 -8.47
N VAL A 48 -8.03 -5.08 -8.76
CA VAL A 48 -8.46 -6.31 -9.44
C VAL A 48 -9.54 -7.04 -8.64
N TRP A 49 -9.39 -7.08 -7.31
CA TRP A 49 -10.38 -7.69 -6.43
C TRP A 49 -11.73 -6.96 -6.48
N ILE A 50 -11.71 -5.63 -6.43
CA ILE A 50 -12.92 -4.79 -6.56
C ILE A 50 -13.60 -5.07 -7.91
N ASP A 51 -12.86 -4.97 -9.01
CA ASP A 51 -13.41 -5.15 -10.36
C ASP A 51 -14.06 -6.53 -10.52
N THR A 52 -13.34 -7.58 -10.10
CA THR A 52 -13.85 -8.97 -10.17
C THR A 52 -15.11 -9.15 -9.34
N THR A 53 -15.16 -8.55 -8.15
CA THR A 53 -16.31 -8.66 -7.26
C THR A 53 -17.52 -7.92 -7.81
N THR A 54 -17.32 -6.72 -8.36
CA THR A 54 -18.35 -5.93 -9.03
C THR A 54 -18.95 -6.70 -10.20
N THR A 55 -18.12 -7.23 -11.09
CA THR A 55 -18.61 -8.03 -12.23
C THR A 55 -19.43 -9.24 -11.80
N ARG A 56 -19.02 -9.92 -10.72
CA ARG A 56 -19.79 -11.06 -10.17
C ARG A 56 -21.16 -10.65 -9.64
N ILE A 57 -21.24 -9.51 -8.94
CA ILE A 57 -22.50 -8.97 -8.43
C ILE A 57 -23.41 -8.58 -9.59
N GLU A 58 -22.89 -7.85 -10.57
CA GLU A 58 -23.65 -7.41 -11.74
C GLU A 58 -24.17 -8.60 -12.56
N SER A 59 -23.35 -9.63 -12.75
CA SER A 59 -23.75 -10.85 -13.46
C SER A 59 -24.84 -11.60 -12.71
N ALA A 60 -24.73 -11.72 -11.38
CA ALA A 60 -25.75 -12.35 -10.55
C ALA A 60 -27.07 -11.57 -10.57
N LEU A 61 -27.00 -10.24 -10.54
CA LEU A 61 -28.17 -9.38 -10.64
C LEU A 61 -28.85 -9.52 -12.01
N ALA A 62 -28.08 -9.53 -13.09
CA ALA A 62 -28.62 -9.72 -14.44
C ALA A 62 -29.31 -11.08 -14.59
N ALA A 63 -28.72 -12.15 -14.05
CA ALA A 63 -29.31 -13.49 -14.06
C ALA A 63 -30.62 -13.53 -13.24
N LEU A 64 -30.64 -12.90 -12.06
CA LEU A 64 -31.85 -12.81 -11.24
C LEU A 64 -32.98 -12.10 -11.98
N VAL A 65 -32.68 -10.97 -12.63
CA VAL A 65 -33.68 -10.19 -13.39
C VAL A 65 -34.17 -10.98 -14.61
N ALA A 66 -33.30 -11.71 -15.30
CA ALA A 66 -33.68 -12.55 -16.42
C ALA A 66 -34.63 -13.67 -15.98
N GLY A 67 -34.28 -14.41 -14.91
CA GLY A 67 -35.13 -15.47 -14.36
C GLY A 67 -36.50 -14.93 -13.91
N ALA A 68 -36.54 -13.78 -13.24
CA ALA A 68 -37.82 -13.17 -12.83
C ALA A 68 -38.70 -12.77 -14.02
N LYS A 69 -38.12 -12.38 -15.16
CA LYS A 69 -38.89 -12.08 -16.38
C LYS A 69 -39.44 -13.34 -17.04
N GLU A 70 -38.69 -14.44 -17.02
CA GLU A 70 -39.14 -15.72 -17.56
C GLU A 70 -40.29 -16.32 -16.74
N GLU A 71 -40.28 -16.15 -15.41
CA GLU A 71 -41.36 -16.63 -14.54
C GLU A 71 -42.67 -15.82 -14.68
N LEU A 72 -42.59 -14.58 -15.14
CA LEU A 72 -43.73 -13.67 -15.31
C LEU A 72 -44.33 -13.68 -16.74
N ALA A 73 -43.68 -14.36 -17.68
CA ALA A 73 -44.08 -14.45 -19.09
C ALA A 73 -44.89 -15.72 -19.38
#